data_AF-R7T9P8-F1
#
_entry.id   AF-R7T9P8-F1
#
_cell.length_a   1.000
_cell.length_b   1.000
_cell.length_c   1.000
_cell.angle_alpha   90.00
_cell.angle_beta   90.00
_cell.angle_gamma   90.00
#
_symmetry.space_group_name_H-M   'P 1'
#
loop_
_entity.id
_entity.type
_entity.pdbx_description
1 polymer ?
#
loop_
_entity_poly.entity_id
_entity_poly.type
_entity_poly.pdbx_seq_one_letter_code
_entity_poly.pdbx_strand_id
1 'polypeptide(L)'
;MDHLLDQANRENGIDVYSCVTALRQSRMHMVQSVEQYKFIHLAVLEAYTVGSTSSSAAEFMSHYSALNRQSSISTKTLFSEQTEMLNSISQSLSKEETGLARLAENCKKNRTEVLPSNRHLIFLQTSFNGRNDYINAVRVPGYKKTDSFVATQWPLEDTVVDFWRLVKDNCVQHIVLLEELSLKILPESGQTENFGGIEVCFEETEQNDSMKCGVVRFPEHHAEVVYMNTHDAEQENLWYEG
;
A
#
# COMPACT_ATOMS: atom_id res chain seq x y z
N MET A 1 20.69 -2.45 -19.95
CA MET A 1 20.69 -2.88 -18.54
C MET A 1 21.32 -4.27 -18.45
N ASP A 2 20.88 -5.20 -19.29
CA ASP A 2 21.37 -6.59 -19.39
C ASP A 2 22.90 -6.71 -19.44
N HIS A 3 23.57 -5.91 -20.28
CA HIS A 3 25.03 -5.87 -20.34
C HIS A 3 25.70 -5.54 -18.98
N LEU A 4 25.13 -4.62 -18.20
CA LEU A 4 25.68 -4.22 -16.90
C LEU A 4 25.43 -5.30 -15.83
N LEU A 5 24.32 -6.04 -15.93
CA LEU A 5 24.04 -7.18 -15.05
C LEU A 5 24.99 -8.36 -15.36
N ASP A 6 25.22 -8.64 -16.65
CA ASP A 6 26.23 -9.62 -17.07
C ASP A 6 27.63 -9.25 -16.57
N GLN A 7 27.98 -7.97 -16.64
CA GLN A 7 29.25 -7.46 -16.13
C GLN A 7 29.34 -7.63 -14.61
N ALA A 8 28.30 -7.25 -13.86
CA ALA A 8 28.23 -7.43 -12.41
C ALA A 8 28.47 -8.88 -12.00
N ASN A 9 27.88 -9.83 -12.73
CA ASN A 9 27.99 -11.26 -12.46
C ASN A 9 29.38 -11.84 -12.80
N ARG A 10 30.06 -11.33 -13.83
CA ARG A 10 31.35 -11.88 -14.30
C ARG A 10 32.57 -11.22 -13.66
N GLU A 11 32.49 -9.93 -13.41
CA GLU A 11 33.65 -9.09 -13.06
C GLU A 11 33.59 -8.57 -11.61
N ASN A 12 32.51 -8.89 -10.87
CA ASN A 12 32.26 -8.38 -9.51
C ASN A 12 32.31 -6.84 -9.44
N GLY A 13 31.89 -6.17 -10.51
CA GLY A 13 31.91 -4.73 -10.68
C GLY A 13 31.10 -4.29 -11.90
N ILE A 14 30.72 -3.02 -11.92
CA ILE A 14 29.97 -2.42 -13.05
C ILE A 14 30.64 -1.13 -13.49
N ASP A 15 30.67 -0.90 -14.81
CA ASP A 15 31.14 0.38 -15.38
C ASP A 15 30.02 1.05 -16.20
N VAL A 16 29.16 1.76 -15.49
CA VAL A 16 28.05 2.53 -16.10
C VAL A 16 28.59 3.63 -17.01
N TYR A 17 29.73 4.24 -16.66
CA TYR A 17 30.30 5.35 -17.44
C TYR A 17 30.76 4.86 -18.82
N SER A 18 31.56 3.80 -18.87
CA SER A 18 32.03 3.23 -20.12
C SER A 18 30.87 2.69 -20.96
N CYS A 19 29.86 2.08 -20.32
CA CYS A 19 28.65 1.62 -21.00
C CYS A 19 27.89 2.78 -21.67
N VAL A 20 27.59 3.86 -20.94
CA VAL A 20 26.88 5.04 -21.50
C VAL A 20 27.73 5.74 -22.56
N THR A 21 29.05 5.81 -22.37
CA THR A 21 29.97 6.37 -23.37
C THR A 21 29.92 5.58 -24.67
N ALA A 22 29.98 4.25 -24.61
CA ALA A 22 29.86 3.39 -25.78
C ALA A 22 28.48 3.52 -26.46
N LEU A 23 27.39 3.61 -25.68
CA LEU A 23 26.05 3.85 -26.22
C LEU A 23 25.97 5.17 -27.00
N ARG A 24 26.63 6.22 -26.50
CA ARG A 24 26.68 7.54 -27.15
C ARG A 24 27.52 7.56 -28.43
N GLN A 25 28.52 6.69 -28.55
CA GLN A 25 29.27 6.51 -29.79
C GLN A 25 28.41 5.90 -30.89
N SER A 26 27.53 4.95 -30.55
CA SER A 26 26.61 4.32 -31.50
C SER A 26 25.39 5.19 -31.83
N ARG A 27 24.88 5.94 -30.85
CA ARG A 27 23.74 6.85 -31.02
C ARG A 27 23.90 8.06 -30.13
N MET A 28 24.06 9.23 -30.74
CA MET A 28 24.12 10.51 -30.02
C MET A 28 22.89 10.69 -29.12
N HIS A 29 23.10 11.33 -27.96
CA HIS A 29 22.06 11.63 -26.96
C HIS A 29 21.40 10.41 -26.28
N MET A 30 22.11 9.29 -26.14
CA MET A 30 21.72 8.23 -25.21
C MET A 30 21.94 8.67 -23.75
N VAL A 31 20.93 8.44 -22.89
CA VAL A 31 20.89 8.81 -21.46
C VAL A 31 21.15 10.31 -21.28
N GLN A 32 20.09 11.12 -21.40
CA GLN A 32 20.23 12.57 -21.53
C GLN A 32 20.18 13.32 -20.21
N SER A 33 19.52 12.74 -19.20
CA SER A 33 19.33 13.38 -17.90
C SER A 33 20.16 12.75 -16.80
N VAL A 34 20.47 13.55 -15.78
CA VAL A 34 21.15 13.07 -14.57
C VAL A 34 20.28 12.03 -13.85
N GLU A 35 18.97 12.21 -13.84
CA GLU A 35 18.02 11.26 -13.24
C GLU A 35 18.06 9.90 -13.94
N GLN A 36 18.11 9.88 -15.28
CA GLN A 36 18.24 8.63 -16.06
C GLN A 36 19.58 7.94 -15.76
N TYR A 37 20.67 8.70 -15.66
CA TYR A 37 21.98 8.15 -15.31
C TYR A 37 21.99 7.55 -13.90
N LYS A 38 21.43 8.26 -12.91
CA LYS A 38 21.24 7.75 -11.55
C LYS A 38 20.34 6.50 -11.52
N PHE A 39 19.26 6.50 -12.30
CA PHE A 39 18.35 5.37 -12.39
C PHE A 39 19.06 4.09 -12.89
N ILE A 40 19.99 4.19 -13.84
CA ILE A 40 20.77 3.03 -14.30
C ILE A 40 21.58 2.42 -13.15
N HIS A 41 22.25 3.25 -12.35
CA HIS A 41 22.97 2.78 -11.17
C HIS A 41 22.04 2.09 -10.16
N LEU A 42 20.91 2.73 -9.85
CA LEU A 42 19.94 2.19 -8.88
C LEU A 42 19.31 0.88 -9.37
N ALA A 43 18.89 0.81 -10.63
CA ALA A 43 18.24 -0.38 -11.17
C ALA A 43 19.18 -1.58 -11.28
N VAL A 44 20.46 -1.35 -11.64
CA VAL A 44 21.46 -2.42 -11.67
C VAL A 44 21.81 -2.87 -10.25
N LEU A 45 21.95 -1.94 -9.31
CA LEU A 45 22.18 -2.26 -7.90
C LEU A 45 21.04 -3.10 -7.34
N GLU A 46 19.79 -2.67 -7.52
CA GLU A 46 18.59 -3.39 -7.06
C GLU A 46 18.51 -4.79 -7.66
N ALA A 47 18.64 -4.92 -8.98
CA ALA A 47 18.57 -6.21 -9.65
C ALA A 47 19.71 -7.16 -9.22
N TYR A 48 20.90 -6.64 -8.93
CA TYR A 48 22.02 -7.43 -8.41
C TYR A 48 21.84 -7.82 -6.93
N THR A 49 21.30 -6.93 -6.10
CA THR A 49 21.06 -7.19 -4.66
C THR A 49 19.89 -8.13 -4.41
N VAL A 50 18.77 -7.93 -5.12
CA VAL A 50 17.53 -8.69 -4.91
C VAL A 50 17.49 -9.98 -5.72
N GLY A 51 18.07 -9.97 -6.93
CA GLY A 51 18.00 -11.09 -7.85
C GLY A 51 16.59 -11.40 -8.35
N SER A 52 16.39 -12.60 -8.89
CA SER A 52 15.10 -13.06 -9.38
C SER A 52 14.29 -13.71 -8.25
N THR A 53 13.18 -13.07 -7.87
CA THR A 53 12.25 -13.58 -6.83
C THR A 53 10.98 -14.21 -7.41
N SER A 54 10.84 -14.24 -8.74
CA SER A 54 9.69 -14.87 -9.39
C SER A 54 9.80 -16.39 -9.40
N SER A 55 8.71 -17.07 -9.04
CA SER A 55 8.57 -18.53 -9.20
C SER A 55 7.27 -18.87 -9.92
N SER A 56 7.30 -19.91 -10.76
CA SER A 56 6.09 -20.42 -11.38
C SER A 56 5.15 -21.05 -10.34
N ALA A 57 3.87 -21.13 -10.65
CA ALA A 57 2.90 -21.81 -9.78
C ALA A 57 3.25 -23.30 -9.57
N ALA A 58 3.85 -23.95 -10.58
CA ALA A 58 4.28 -25.34 -10.50
C ALA A 58 5.43 -25.55 -9.49
N GLU A 59 6.29 -24.55 -9.32
CA GLU A 59 7.46 -24.63 -8.42
C GLU A 59 7.16 -24.09 -7.02
N PHE A 60 6.00 -23.44 -6.82
CA PHE A 60 5.67 -22.73 -5.59
C PHE A 60 5.91 -23.55 -4.32
N MET A 61 5.39 -24.78 -4.25
CA MET A 61 5.51 -25.60 -3.04
C MET A 61 6.96 -26.01 -2.73
N SER A 62 7.75 -26.27 -3.78
CA SER A 62 9.18 -26.59 -3.63
C SER A 62 9.95 -25.35 -3.15
N HIS A 63 9.69 -24.20 -3.77
CA HIS A 63 10.30 -22.93 -3.41
C HIS A 63 9.95 -22.51 -1.97
N TYR A 64 8.67 -22.56 -1.59
CA TYR A 64 8.21 -22.24 -0.24
C TYR A 64 8.85 -23.17 0.82
N SER A 65 8.94 -24.46 0.52
CA SER A 65 9.61 -25.43 1.41
C SER A 65 11.09 -25.12 1.56
N ALA A 66 11.77 -24.66 0.50
CA ALA A 66 13.16 -24.22 0.57
C ALA A 66 13.30 -22.94 1.41
N LEU A 67 12.38 -21.97 1.27
CA LEU A 67 12.41 -20.71 2.03
C LEU A 67 12.28 -20.92 3.54
N ASN A 68 11.56 -21.96 3.97
CA ASN A 68 11.41 -22.30 5.38
C ASN A 68 12.62 -23.02 5.99
N ARG A 69 13.63 -23.41 5.19
CA ARG A 69 14.84 -24.02 5.71
C ARG A 69 15.75 -22.96 6.33
N GLN A 70 16.50 -23.38 7.33
CA GLN A 70 17.55 -22.56 7.91
C GLN A 70 18.67 -22.31 6.89
N SER A 71 19.17 -21.08 6.89
CA SER A 71 20.32 -20.65 6.10
C SER A 71 21.58 -21.41 6.51
N SER A 72 22.52 -21.56 5.57
CA SER A 72 23.82 -22.17 5.83
C SER A 72 24.77 -21.24 6.59
N ILE A 73 24.50 -19.93 6.57
CA ILE A 73 25.37 -18.89 7.13
C ILE A 73 24.76 -18.17 8.33
N SER A 74 23.47 -18.36 8.60
CA SER A 74 22.76 -17.71 9.69
C SER A 74 21.84 -18.68 10.44
N THR A 75 21.36 -18.27 11.61
CA THR A 75 20.35 -19.01 12.38
C THR A 75 18.92 -18.77 11.88
N LYS A 76 18.76 -17.96 10.82
CA LYS A 76 17.46 -17.56 10.30
C LYS A 76 17.04 -18.47 9.15
N THR A 77 15.75 -18.49 8.85
CA THR A 77 15.24 -19.09 7.63
C THR A 77 15.56 -18.20 6.43
N LEU A 78 15.64 -18.78 5.24
CA LEU A 78 15.81 -18.00 4.00
C LEU A 78 14.65 -16.99 3.81
N PHE A 79 13.43 -17.34 4.24
CA PHE A 79 12.29 -16.43 4.25
C PHE A 79 12.53 -15.18 5.12
N SER A 80 13.09 -15.38 6.32
CA SER A 80 13.44 -14.27 7.22
C SER A 80 14.56 -13.41 6.63
N GLU A 81 15.55 -14.00 5.97
CA GLU A 81 16.61 -13.25 5.28
C GLU A 81 16.06 -12.41 4.13
N GLN A 82 15.14 -12.95 3.32
CA GLN A 82 14.46 -12.20 2.27
C GLN A 82 13.60 -11.06 2.83
N THR A 83 12.95 -11.28 3.97
CA THR A 83 12.16 -10.23 4.65
C THR A 83 13.05 -9.10 5.16
N GLU A 84 14.24 -9.42 5.69
CA GLU A 84 15.23 -8.42 6.12
C GLU A 84 15.82 -7.66 4.93
N MET A 85 16.09 -8.36 3.83
CA MET A 85 16.49 -7.72 2.58
C MET A 85 15.42 -6.72 2.12
N LEU A 86 14.14 -7.12 2.10
CA LEU A 86 13.02 -6.23 1.78
C LEU A 86 13.01 -4.99 2.67
N ASN A 87 13.23 -5.14 3.98
CA ASN A 87 13.29 -4.01 4.91
C ASN A 87 14.52 -3.11 4.67
N SER A 88 15.65 -3.67 4.23
CA SER A 88 16.87 -2.92 3.93
C SER A 88 16.76 -2.10 2.65
N ILE A 89 16.06 -2.62 1.63
CA ILE A 89 15.85 -1.94 0.34
C ILE A 89 14.65 -1.00 0.39
N SER A 90 13.67 -1.27 1.26
CA SER A 90 12.52 -0.40 1.50
C SER A 90 13.01 0.90 2.12
N GLN A 91 13.17 1.93 1.30
CA GLN A 91 13.60 3.24 1.77
C GLN A 91 12.49 3.82 2.66
N SER A 92 12.85 4.11 3.90
CA SER A 92 12.00 4.95 4.75
C SER A 92 11.80 6.27 4.04
N LEU A 93 10.54 6.69 3.91
CA LEU A 93 10.22 7.98 3.29
C LEU A 93 10.94 9.11 4.03
N SER A 94 11.53 10.02 3.27
CA SER A 94 12.15 11.22 3.82
C SER A 94 11.12 12.15 4.46
N LYS A 95 11.59 13.14 5.23
CA LYS A 95 10.70 14.16 5.83
C LYS A 95 10.04 15.00 4.75
N GLU A 96 10.75 15.25 3.66
CA GLU A 96 10.29 15.98 2.50
C GLU A 96 9.16 15.21 1.79
N GLU A 97 9.33 13.89 1.61
CA GLU A 97 8.33 13.03 0.97
C GLU A 97 7.07 12.84 1.81
N THR A 98 7.11 13.10 3.12
CA THR A 98 5.97 13.02 4.04
C THR A 98 5.52 14.40 4.55
N GLY A 99 6.05 15.48 3.96
CA GLY A 99 5.89 16.84 4.48
C GLY A 99 4.44 17.30 4.65
N LEU A 100 3.53 16.91 3.75
CA LEU A 100 2.12 17.31 3.82
C LEU A 100 1.40 16.67 5.01
N ALA A 101 1.70 15.39 5.30
CA ALA A 101 1.16 14.69 6.45
C ALA A 101 1.64 15.26 7.79
N ARG A 102 2.81 15.94 7.78
CA ARG A 102 3.45 16.54 8.96
C ARG A 102 3.01 17.97 9.24
N LEU A 103 2.18 18.58 8.40
CA LEU A 103 1.63 19.91 8.65
C LEU A 103 0.85 19.92 9.98
N ALA A 104 0.92 21.04 10.71
CA ALA A 104 0.31 21.17 12.04
C ALA A 104 -1.22 20.91 12.04
N GLU A 105 -1.88 21.20 10.93
CA GLU A 105 -3.30 20.94 10.70
C GLU A 105 -3.62 19.47 10.38
N ASN A 106 -2.63 18.69 9.94
CA ASN A 106 -2.80 17.32 9.46
C ASN A 106 -2.27 16.28 10.46
N CYS A 107 -1.36 16.65 11.35
CA CYS A 107 -0.70 15.70 12.25
C CYS A 107 -1.68 14.91 13.14
N LYS A 108 -2.79 15.54 13.56
CA LYS A 108 -3.85 14.90 14.37
C LYS A 108 -4.75 13.94 13.59
N LYS A 109 -4.66 13.93 12.25
CA LYS A 109 -5.42 13.05 11.37
C LYS A 109 -4.68 11.73 11.08
N ASN A 110 -3.49 11.53 11.65
CA ASN A 110 -2.68 10.33 11.50
C ASN A 110 -2.75 9.47 12.76
N ARG A 111 -3.06 8.18 12.62
CA ARG A 111 -3.16 7.25 13.76
C ARG A 111 -1.79 6.86 14.34
N THR A 112 -0.78 6.73 13.47
CA THR A 112 0.57 6.29 13.81
C THR A 112 1.62 7.12 13.08
N GLU A 113 2.90 6.82 13.32
CA GLU A 113 4.04 7.43 12.61
C GLU A 113 4.19 6.96 11.16
N VAL A 114 3.33 6.03 10.69
CA VAL A 114 3.29 5.60 9.29
C VAL A 114 2.56 6.67 8.48
N LEU A 115 3.35 7.55 7.86
CA LEU A 115 2.86 8.68 7.09
C LEU A 115 2.83 8.39 5.59
N PRO A 116 1.82 8.91 4.87
CA PRO A 116 1.68 8.72 3.44
C PRO A 116 2.72 9.54 2.67
N SER A 117 3.21 8.99 1.55
CA SER A 117 4.05 9.74 0.62
C SER A 117 3.22 10.79 -0.11
N ASN A 118 3.72 12.02 -0.16
CA ASN A 118 3.13 13.14 -0.91
C ASN A 118 2.88 12.78 -2.39
N ARG A 119 3.70 11.90 -2.97
CA ARG A 119 3.61 11.49 -4.39
C ARG A 119 2.34 10.69 -4.70
N HIS A 120 1.84 9.94 -3.73
CA HIS A 120 0.70 9.03 -3.91
C HIS A 120 -0.51 9.43 -3.05
N LEU A 121 -0.39 10.51 -2.29
CA LEU A 121 -1.42 11.03 -1.40
C LEU A 121 -2.70 11.39 -2.17
N ILE A 122 -3.86 11.05 -1.59
CA ILE A 122 -5.16 11.43 -2.14
C ILE A 122 -5.67 12.68 -1.42
N PHE A 123 -6.15 13.65 -2.20
CA PHE A 123 -6.78 14.87 -1.71
C PHE A 123 -8.30 14.80 -1.91
N LEU A 124 -9.05 15.07 -0.83
CA LEU A 124 -10.50 15.13 -0.84
C LEU A 124 -11.00 16.33 -1.66
N GLN A 125 -11.97 16.10 -2.53
CA GLN A 125 -12.55 17.11 -3.41
C GLN A 125 -13.84 17.70 -2.82
N THR A 126 -14.67 16.87 -2.19
CA THR A 126 -15.91 17.34 -1.56
C THR A 126 -15.57 18.22 -0.37
N SER A 127 -15.99 19.49 -0.35
CA SER A 127 -15.81 20.39 0.79
C SER A 127 -16.84 20.13 1.89
N PHE A 128 -16.43 20.19 3.17
CA PHE A 128 -17.37 20.11 4.29
C PHE A 128 -16.89 20.96 5.48
N ASN A 129 -17.74 21.87 5.97
CA ASN A 129 -17.53 22.66 7.21
C ASN A 129 -16.10 23.21 7.42
N GLY A 130 -15.46 23.70 6.36
CA GLY A 130 -14.09 24.26 6.46
C GLY A 130 -13.00 23.24 6.76
N ARG A 131 -13.30 21.94 6.72
CA ARG A 131 -12.28 20.88 6.80
C ARG A 131 -11.39 20.94 5.57
N ASN A 132 -10.09 20.75 5.76
CA ASN A 132 -9.15 20.65 4.66
C ASN A 132 -9.34 19.35 3.85
N ASP A 133 -8.53 19.22 2.80
CA ASP A 133 -8.55 18.13 1.83
C ASP A 133 -7.66 16.94 2.22
N TYR A 134 -6.97 17.00 3.36
CA TYR A 134 -6.08 15.95 3.81
C TYR A 134 -6.81 14.79 4.48
N ILE A 135 -6.45 13.58 4.06
CA ILE A 135 -6.69 12.30 4.73
C ILE A 135 -5.46 11.40 4.57
N ASN A 136 -5.15 10.57 5.56
CA ASN A 136 -4.05 9.60 5.46
C ASN A 136 -4.46 8.41 4.57
N ALA A 137 -4.45 8.65 3.26
CA ALA A 137 -4.76 7.67 2.23
C ALA A 137 -3.87 7.84 0.99
N VAL A 138 -3.43 6.74 0.40
CA VAL A 138 -2.61 6.72 -0.82
C VAL A 138 -3.24 5.88 -1.92
N ARG A 139 -2.96 6.24 -3.18
CA ARG A 139 -3.23 5.38 -4.33
C ARG A 139 -2.20 4.25 -4.39
N VAL A 140 -2.67 3.04 -4.62
CA VAL A 140 -1.82 1.85 -4.77
C VAL A 140 -2.11 1.19 -6.13
N PRO A 141 -1.09 0.93 -6.96
CA PRO A 141 -1.25 0.25 -8.21
C PRO A 141 -1.68 -1.20 -8.01
N GLY A 142 -2.58 -1.67 -8.88
CA GLY A 142 -2.94 -3.07 -8.98
C GLY A 142 -2.19 -3.75 -10.12
N TYR A 143 -2.43 -5.05 -10.28
CA TYR A 143 -1.77 -5.84 -11.32
C TYR A 143 -2.08 -5.37 -12.75
N LYS A 144 -3.34 -4.97 -13.03
CA LYS A 144 -3.79 -4.56 -14.37
C LYS A 144 -3.92 -3.05 -14.58
N LYS A 145 -4.07 -2.27 -13.51
CA LYS A 145 -4.28 -0.82 -13.58
C LYS A 145 -3.43 -0.12 -12.52
N THR A 146 -2.88 1.04 -12.86
CA THR A 146 -1.95 1.80 -12.01
C THR A 146 -2.60 2.51 -10.82
N ASP A 147 -3.93 2.67 -10.83
CA ASP A 147 -4.70 3.29 -9.74
C ASP A 147 -5.87 2.38 -9.34
N SER A 148 -5.57 1.15 -8.89
CA SER A 148 -6.60 0.15 -8.58
C SER A 148 -7.12 0.24 -7.16
N PHE A 149 -6.27 0.62 -6.21
CA PHE A 149 -6.58 0.51 -4.79
C PHE A 149 -6.34 1.84 -4.08
N VAL A 150 -7.10 2.04 -3.01
CA VAL A 150 -6.87 3.08 -2.02
C VAL A 150 -6.47 2.36 -0.73
N ALA A 151 -5.26 2.64 -0.26
CA ALA A 151 -4.82 2.19 1.06
C ALA A 151 -4.96 3.36 2.03
N THR A 152 -5.71 3.16 3.12
CA THR A 152 -5.95 4.16 4.15
C THR A 152 -5.89 3.50 5.52
N GLN A 153 -5.47 4.26 6.53
CA GLN A 153 -5.66 3.83 7.92
C GLN A 153 -7.15 3.70 8.25
N TRP A 154 -7.46 2.97 9.32
CA TRP A 154 -8.81 2.99 9.89
C TRP A 154 -9.16 4.41 10.39
N PRO A 155 -10.35 4.95 10.04
CA PRO A 155 -10.74 6.30 10.43
C PRO A 155 -10.67 6.51 11.94
N LEU A 156 -10.10 7.64 12.35
CA LEU A 156 -10.23 8.18 13.71
C LEU A 156 -11.64 8.79 13.87
N GLU A 157 -12.09 8.98 15.12
CA GLU A 157 -13.37 9.64 15.44
C GLU A 157 -13.55 10.95 14.65
N ASP A 158 -12.54 11.81 14.68
CA ASP A 158 -12.58 13.10 14.00
C ASP A 158 -12.49 13.00 12.48
N THR A 159 -12.17 11.84 11.90
CA THR A 159 -11.94 11.64 10.46
C THR A 159 -12.97 10.73 9.78
N VAL A 160 -14.00 10.27 10.49
CA VAL A 160 -15.07 9.45 9.90
C VAL A 160 -15.74 10.14 8.71
N VAL A 161 -15.99 11.45 8.82
CA VAL A 161 -16.53 12.24 7.70
C VAL A 161 -15.54 12.31 6.52
N ASP A 162 -14.24 12.45 6.80
CA ASP A 162 -13.21 12.48 5.75
C ASP A 162 -13.10 11.13 5.02
N PHE A 163 -13.33 10.02 5.73
CA PHE A 163 -13.39 8.69 5.13
C PHE A 163 -14.57 8.55 4.16
N TRP A 164 -15.78 9.00 4.53
CA TRP A 164 -16.92 8.94 3.62
C TRP A 164 -16.76 9.89 2.42
N ARG A 165 -16.10 11.05 2.61
CA ARG A 165 -15.65 11.93 1.51
C ARG A 165 -14.69 11.18 0.59
N LEU A 166 -13.71 10.45 1.13
CA LEU A 166 -12.76 9.64 0.35
C LEU A 166 -13.46 8.60 -0.53
N VAL A 167 -14.40 7.84 0.07
CA VAL A 167 -15.20 6.80 -0.60
C VAL A 167 -16.00 7.40 -1.76
N LYS A 168 -16.70 8.52 -1.50
CA LYS A 168 -17.50 9.23 -2.50
C LYS A 168 -16.63 9.81 -3.63
N ASP A 169 -15.60 10.57 -3.29
CA ASP A 169 -14.77 11.31 -4.25
C ASP A 169 -13.98 10.39 -5.18
N ASN A 170 -13.68 9.16 -4.75
CA ASN A 170 -12.93 8.18 -5.53
C ASN A 170 -13.79 7.06 -6.11
N CYS A 171 -15.12 7.17 -6.02
CA CYS A 171 -16.07 6.18 -6.52
C CYS A 171 -15.70 4.75 -6.08
N VAL A 172 -15.31 4.60 -4.81
CA VAL A 172 -14.91 3.31 -4.25
C VAL A 172 -16.09 2.35 -4.35
N GLN A 173 -15.86 1.13 -4.85
CA GLN A 173 -16.90 0.09 -5.02
C GLN A 173 -16.83 -0.99 -3.94
N HIS A 174 -15.67 -1.16 -3.32
CA HIS A 174 -15.41 -2.17 -2.31
C HIS A 174 -14.59 -1.56 -1.17
N ILE A 175 -15.06 -1.75 0.06
CA ILE A 175 -14.34 -1.43 1.29
C ILE A 175 -13.99 -2.76 1.96
N VAL A 176 -12.70 -2.98 2.19
CA VAL A 176 -12.19 -4.17 2.88
C VAL A 176 -11.50 -3.71 4.15
N LEU A 177 -12.02 -4.15 5.29
CA LEU A 177 -11.42 -3.98 6.60
C LEU A 177 -10.70 -5.28 6.98
N LEU A 178 -9.44 -5.14 7.40
CA LEU A 178 -8.55 -6.26 7.73
C LEU A 178 -8.36 -6.46 9.24
N GLU A 179 -9.03 -5.65 10.07
CA GLU A 179 -8.90 -5.67 11.53
C GLU A 179 -10.27 -5.47 12.18
N GLU A 180 -10.47 -6.10 13.34
CA GLU A 180 -11.67 -5.87 14.14
C GLU A 180 -11.53 -4.59 14.97
N LEU A 181 -12.12 -3.50 14.50
CA LEU A 181 -11.98 -2.18 15.12
C LEU A 181 -13.32 -1.65 15.62
N SER A 182 -13.33 -1.17 16.86
CA SER A 182 -14.52 -0.79 17.64
C SER A 182 -15.15 0.57 17.29
N LEU A 183 -14.73 1.21 16.19
CA LEU A 183 -15.31 2.49 15.76
C LEU A 183 -16.49 2.26 14.81
N LYS A 184 -17.67 2.72 15.21
CA LYS A 184 -18.88 2.71 14.40
C LYS A 184 -18.78 3.75 13.27
N ILE A 185 -18.17 3.36 12.15
CA ILE A 185 -18.19 4.16 10.91
C ILE A 185 -19.40 3.84 10.03
N LEU A 186 -20.05 2.69 10.28
CA LEU A 186 -21.24 2.23 9.59
C LEU A 186 -22.48 2.50 10.45
N PRO A 187 -23.60 2.91 9.84
CA PRO A 187 -24.90 2.87 10.49
C PRO A 187 -25.24 1.48 11.04
N GLU A 188 -26.18 1.42 11.97
CA GLU A 188 -26.86 0.15 12.27
C GLU A 188 -27.53 -0.42 11.02
N SER A 189 -27.59 -1.75 10.92
CA SER A 189 -28.18 -2.42 9.76
C SER A 189 -29.62 -1.94 9.53
N GLY A 190 -29.91 -1.50 8.32
CA GLY A 190 -31.20 -0.93 7.91
C GLY A 190 -31.40 0.55 8.26
N GLN A 191 -30.47 1.18 8.97
CA GLN A 191 -30.53 2.61 9.29
C GLN A 191 -29.70 3.46 8.31
N THR A 192 -30.07 4.73 8.22
CA THR A 192 -29.33 5.74 7.47
C THR A 192 -28.77 6.78 8.43
N GLU A 193 -27.48 7.05 8.34
CA GLU A 193 -26.80 8.11 9.08
C GLU A 193 -26.17 9.12 8.11
N ASN A 194 -26.06 10.38 8.53
CA ASN A 194 -25.46 11.45 7.74
C ASN A 194 -24.04 11.75 8.20
N PHE A 195 -23.07 11.54 7.32
CA PHE A 195 -21.65 11.84 7.54
C PHE A 195 -21.24 13.06 6.74
N GLY A 196 -21.53 14.23 7.30
CA GLY A 196 -21.12 15.51 6.71
C GLY A 196 -21.74 15.78 5.34
N GLY A 197 -23.06 15.59 5.24
CA GLY A 197 -23.80 15.76 3.98
C GLY A 197 -23.75 14.54 3.06
N ILE A 198 -23.20 13.42 3.53
CA ILE A 198 -23.22 12.14 2.82
C ILE A 198 -24.13 11.20 3.59
N GLU A 199 -25.30 10.90 3.03
CA GLU A 199 -26.18 9.87 3.58
C GLU A 199 -25.64 8.48 3.26
N VAL A 200 -25.47 7.68 4.31
CA VAL A 200 -24.94 6.33 4.25
C VAL A 200 -25.96 5.41 4.89
N CYS A 201 -26.39 4.38 4.18
CA CYS A 201 -27.21 3.30 4.68
C CYS A 201 -26.42 2.00 4.62
N PHE A 202 -26.47 1.18 5.67
CA PHE A 202 -25.79 -0.11 5.69
C PHE A 202 -26.81 -1.23 5.82
N GLU A 203 -26.72 -2.25 4.98
CA GLU A 203 -27.51 -3.47 5.07
C GLU A 203 -26.54 -4.66 5.18
N GLU A 204 -26.54 -5.31 6.33
CA GLU A 204 -25.78 -6.53 6.53
C GLU A 204 -26.40 -7.67 5.72
N THR A 205 -25.56 -8.38 4.96
CA THR A 205 -26.03 -9.48 4.09
C THR A 205 -25.56 -10.84 4.55
N GLU A 206 -24.37 -10.92 5.14
CA GLU A 206 -23.79 -12.18 5.59
C GLU A 206 -22.86 -11.93 6.78
N GLN A 207 -22.98 -12.75 7.82
CA GLN A 207 -22.01 -12.85 8.88
C GLN A 207 -21.70 -14.33 9.11
N ASN A 208 -20.43 -14.68 9.06
CA ASN A 208 -19.90 -16.00 9.42
C ASN A 208 -18.69 -15.84 10.36
N ASP A 209 -18.16 -16.96 10.86
CA ASP A 209 -17.09 -16.98 11.87
C ASP A 209 -15.80 -16.26 11.43
N SER A 210 -15.61 -16.07 10.12
CA SER A 210 -14.40 -15.47 9.52
C SER A 210 -14.62 -14.07 8.94
N MET A 211 -15.87 -13.68 8.66
CA MET A 211 -16.15 -12.46 7.89
C MET A 211 -17.56 -11.93 8.14
N LYS A 212 -17.64 -10.60 8.19
CA LYS A 212 -18.88 -9.82 8.10
C LYS A 212 -18.94 -9.07 6.78
N CYS A 213 -20.04 -9.22 6.05
CA CYS A 213 -20.27 -8.60 4.75
C CYS A 213 -21.61 -7.87 4.72
N GLY A 214 -21.66 -6.75 4.02
CA GLY A 214 -22.89 -6.02 3.76
C GLY A 214 -22.77 -5.03 2.61
N VAL A 215 -23.88 -4.39 2.29
CA VAL A 215 -23.97 -3.38 1.25
C VAL A 215 -24.16 -2.02 1.89
N VAL A 216 -23.29 -1.09 1.54
CA VAL A 216 -23.43 0.33 1.83
C VAL A 216 -24.13 1.00 0.65
N ARG A 217 -25.22 1.71 0.90
CA ARG A 217 -25.96 2.47 -0.11
C ARG A 217 -25.85 3.96 0.16
N PHE A 218 -25.77 4.72 -0.92
CA PHE A 218 -25.84 6.18 -0.93
C PHE A 218 -27.19 6.59 -1.53
N PRO A 219 -28.23 6.88 -0.72
CA PRO A 219 -29.59 7.12 -1.20
C PRO A 219 -29.68 8.18 -2.29
N GLU A 220 -28.95 9.29 -2.12
CA GLU A 220 -28.94 10.41 -3.07
C GLU A 220 -28.33 10.08 -4.44
N HIS A 221 -27.44 9.08 -4.52
CA HIS A 221 -26.62 8.83 -5.70
C HIS A 221 -26.91 7.48 -6.37
N HIS A 222 -27.83 6.69 -5.81
CA HIS A 222 -28.13 5.32 -6.24
C HIS A 222 -26.87 4.47 -6.45
N ALA A 223 -25.85 4.70 -5.61
CA ALA A 223 -24.59 3.97 -5.64
C ALA A 223 -24.56 2.95 -4.50
N GLU A 224 -23.96 1.80 -4.79
CA GLU A 224 -23.77 0.71 -3.83
C GLU A 224 -22.28 0.38 -3.70
N VAL A 225 -21.86 0.09 -2.47
CA VAL A 225 -20.49 -0.25 -2.12
C VAL A 225 -20.52 -1.50 -1.26
N VAL A 226 -19.74 -2.50 -1.64
CA VAL A 226 -19.62 -3.71 -0.84
C VAL A 226 -18.68 -3.45 0.32
N TYR A 227 -19.13 -3.74 1.53
CA TYR A 227 -18.32 -3.70 2.74
C TYR A 227 -18.01 -5.12 3.19
N MET A 228 -16.74 -5.39 3.46
CA MET A 228 -16.24 -6.64 4.01
C MET A 228 -15.34 -6.35 5.20
N ASN A 229 -15.50 -7.08 6.29
CA ASN A 229 -14.61 -7.07 7.44
C ASN A 229 -14.25 -8.50 7.82
N THR A 230 -12.96 -8.78 7.98
CA THR A 230 -12.50 -10.05 8.55
C THR A 230 -12.84 -10.09 10.04
N HIS A 231 -13.55 -11.13 10.46
CA HIS A 231 -13.85 -11.41 11.86
C HIS A 231 -12.88 -12.50 12.32
N ASP A 232 -12.16 -12.28 13.42
CA ASP A 232 -11.22 -13.28 13.94
C ASP A 232 -11.82 -13.85 15.23
N ALA A 233 -12.60 -14.94 15.10
CA ALA A 233 -13.28 -15.57 16.23
C ALA A 233 -12.32 -16.06 17.34
N GLU A 234 -11.02 -16.14 17.08
CA GLU A 234 -10.02 -16.53 18.07
C GLU A 234 -9.70 -15.42 19.10
N GLN A 235 -10.01 -14.15 18.83
CA GLN A 235 -9.73 -13.07 19.78
C GLN A 235 -10.75 -12.95 20.93
N GLU A 236 -11.99 -13.43 20.76
CA GLU A 236 -12.99 -13.45 21.85
C GLU A 236 -12.65 -14.45 22.96
N ASN A 237 -11.95 -15.54 22.64
CA ASN A 237 -11.59 -16.58 23.62
C ASN A 237 -10.43 -16.19 24.55
N LEU A 238 -9.68 -15.13 24.24
CA LEU A 238 -8.58 -14.66 25.09
C LEU A 238 -9.03 -13.72 26.23
N TRP A 239 -10.31 -13.29 26.23
CA TRP A 239 -10.86 -12.44 27.28
C TRP A 239 -11.69 -13.20 28.34
N TYR A 240 -11.97 -14.49 28.12
CA TYR A 240 -12.73 -15.34 29.06
C TYR A 240 -11.87 -16.31 29.88
N GLU A 241 -10.56 -16.36 29.65
CA GLU A 241 -9.60 -17.08 30.49
C GLU A 241 -8.64 -16.09 31.18
N GLY A 242 -9.15 -15.36 32.18
CA GLY A 242 -8.38 -14.49 33.07
C GLY A 242 -8.93 -14.49 34.49
#